data_AF-A0A3S0XRR3-F1
#
_entry.id   AF-A0A3S0XRR3-F1
#
_cell.length_a   1.000
_cell.length_b   1.000
_cell.length_c   1.000
_cell.angle_alpha   90.00
_cell.angle_beta   90.00
_cell.angle_gamma   90.00
#
_symmetry.space_group_name_H-M   'P 1'
#
loop_
_entity.id
_entity.type
_entity.pdbx_description
1 polymer ?
#
loop_
_entity_poly.entity_id
_entity_poly.type
_entity_poly.pdbx_seq_one_letter_code
_entity_poly.pdbx_strand_id
1 'polypeptide(L)'
;MKKLMGFNIVSWFLIALYVVTIFIISLAANSHLTEGFISSLPCILMAIFLSERALPLLNLKYKHLTKRQVFFIDLSIVSISFLSAQLIYILTDFNNPDVKGWWSLWLNALFIFEFLYAVIYSALALMLPHHKYYTFIFSGTILIVFSLSKYWPRIDLAGMEALYVFLFSLIFFHLFICFYYLSKIKINLRKSLE
;
A
#
# COMPACT_ATOMS: atom_id res chain seq x y z
N MET A 1 15.12 -4.73 -16.55
CA MET A 1 14.35 -5.83 -15.92
C MET A 1 13.60 -6.59 -16.99
N LYS A 2 13.54 -7.92 -16.91
CA LYS A 2 12.83 -8.76 -17.89
C LYS A 2 11.31 -8.53 -17.73
N LYS A 3 10.65 -8.16 -18.81
CA LYS A 3 9.19 -8.26 -18.93
C LYS A 3 8.87 -9.70 -19.32
N LEU A 4 7.95 -10.35 -18.61
CA LEU A 4 7.45 -11.66 -18.98
C LEU A 4 6.09 -11.43 -19.65
N MET A 5 5.95 -11.83 -20.91
CA MET A 5 4.70 -11.65 -21.68
C MET A 5 4.13 -10.22 -21.60
N GLY A 6 5.00 -9.19 -21.65
CA GLY A 6 4.60 -7.78 -21.66
C GLY A 6 4.45 -7.10 -20.30
N PHE A 7 4.30 -7.85 -19.21
CA PHE A 7 4.17 -7.32 -17.84
C PHE A 7 5.46 -7.46 -17.02
N ASN A 8 5.61 -6.59 -16.03
CA ASN A 8 6.68 -6.67 -15.06
C ASN A 8 6.40 -7.69 -13.94
N ILE A 9 7.43 -8.05 -13.18
CA ILE A 9 7.34 -9.09 -12.14
C ILE A 9 6.38 -8.73 -11.00
N VAL A 10 6.26 -7.45 -10.65
CA VAL A 10 5.32 -6.96 -9.62
C VAL A 10 3.89 -7.07 -10.13
N SER A 11 3.62 -6.72 -11.39
CA SER A 11 2.31 -6.96 -12.03
C SER A 11 1.93 -8.43 -12.00
N TRP A 12 2.86 -9.33 -12.34
CA TRP A 12 2.60 -10.78 -12.29
C TRP A 12 2.32 -11.28 -10.88
N PHE A 13 3.09 -10.81 -9.89
CA PHE A 13 2.84 -11.11 -8.49
C PHE A 13 1.43 -10.65 -8.06
N LEU A 14 1.04 -9.42 -8.40
CA LEU A 14 -0.27 -8.87 -8.10
C LEU A 14 -1.40 -9.68 -8.76
N ILE A 15 -1.25 -10.03 -10.04
CA ILE A 15 -2.22 -10.86 -10.77
C ILE A 15 -2.37 -12.22 -10.10
N ALA A 16 -1.26 -12.90 -9.80
CA ALA A 16 -1.29 -14.22 -9.16
C ALA A 16 -1.94 -14.15 -7.77
N LEU A 17 -1.53 -13.18 -6.95
CA LEU A 17 -2.08 -12.98 -5.61
C LEU A 17 -3.59 -12.70 -5.67
N TYR A 18 -4.03 -11.85 -6.60
CA TYR A 18 -5.44 -11.54 -6.82
C TYR A 18 -6.24 -12.78 -7.23
N VAL A 19 -5.81 -13.50 -8.27
CA VAL A 19 -6.51 -14.71 -8.76
C VAL A 19 -6.66 -15.75 -7.65
N VAL A 20 -5.59 -16.00 -6.89
CA VAL A 20 -5.61 -16.94 -5.76
C VAL A 20 -6.57 -16.47 -4.67
N THR A 21 -6.59 -15.16 -4.35
CA THR A 21 -7.52 -14.57 -3.37
C THR A 21 -8.97 -14.77 -3.79
N ILE A 22 -9.30 -14.40 -5.03
CA ILE A 22 -10.65 -14.52 -5.59
C ILE A 22 -11.11 -15.97 -5.57
N PHE A 23 -10.24 -16.89 -5.97
CA PHE A 23 -10.58 -18.31 -6.00
C PHE A 23 -10.86 -18.86 -4.60
N ILE A 24 -9.97 -18.60 -3.64
CA ILE A 24 -10.13 -19.09 -2.26
C ILE A 24 -11.38 -18.50 -1.60
N ILE A 25 -11.60 -17.19 -1.71
CA ILE A 25 -12.75 -16.56 -1.06
C ILE A 25 -14.07 -16.97 -1.72
N SER A 26 -14.11 -17.15 -3.04
CA SER A 26 -15.32 -17.62 -3.73
C SER A 26 -15.70 -19.04 -3.33
N LEU A 27 -14.70 -19.93 -3.18
CA LEU A 27 -14.93 -21.28 -2.64
C LEU A 27 -15.41 -21.23 -1.20
N ALA A 28 -14.81 -20.39 -0.36
CA ALA A 28 -15.14 -20.30 1.06
C ALA A 28 -16.53 -19.67 1.31
N ALA A 29 -16.94 -18.72 0.47
CA ALA A 29 -18.19 -17.99 0.57
C ALA A 29 -19.37 -18.69 -0.16
N ASN A 30 -19.10 -19.76 -0.93
CA ASN A 30 -20.08 -20.33 -1.86
C ASN A 30 -20.72 -19.27 -2.79
N SER A 31 -19.97 -18.21 -3.11
CA SER A 31 -20.44 -17.08 -3.90
C SER A 31 -20.09 -17.25 -5.39
N HIS A 32 -20.84 -16.60 -6.27
CA HIS A 32 -20.47 -16.55 -7.69
C HIS A 32 -19.15 -15.79 -7.87
N LEU A 33 -18.16 -16.49 -8.42
CA LEU A 33 -16.80 -15.96 -8.67
C LEU A 33 -16.81 -14.68 -9.51
N THR A 34 -17.78 -14.55 -10.41
CA THR A 34 -17.89 -13.44 -11.37
C THR A 34 -18.21 -12.11 -10.73
N GLU A 35 -19.11 -12.07 -9.74
CA GLU A 35 -19.56 -10.81 -9.11
C GLU A 35 -18.42 -10.13 -8.36
N GLY A 36 -17.74 -10.91 -7.51
CA GLY A 36 -16.59 -10.46 -6.78
C GLY A 36 -15.44 -10.06 -7.71
N PHE A 37 -15.15 -10.88 -8.72
CA PHE A 37 -14.09 -10.59 -9.69
C PHE A 37 -14.32 -9.27 -10.42
N ILE A 38 -15.53 -9.02 -10.94
CA ILE A 38 -15.85 -7.81 -11.69
C ILE A 38 -15.78 -6.58 -10.79
N SER A 39 -16.36 -6.67 -9.59
CA SER A 39 -16.40 -5.55 -8.66
C SER A 39 -15.03 -5.15 -8.12
N SER A 40 -14.09 -6.08 -7.91
CA SER A 40 -12.72 -5.76 -7.47
C SER A 40 -11.69 -5.59 -8.59
N LEU A 41 -12.08 -5.80 -9.85
CA LEU A 41 -11.19 -5.64 -11.01
C LEU A 41 -10.55 -4.23 -11.10
N PRO A 42 -11.27 -3.12 -10.83
CA PRO A 42 -10.66 -1.79 -10.89
C PRO A 42 -9.45 -1.62 -9.96
N CYS A 43 -9.51 -2.20 -8.76
CA CYS A 43 -8.44 -2.12 -7.77
C CYS A 43 -7.15 -2.76 -8.29
N ILE A 44 -7.26 -3.98 -8.83
CA ILE A 44 -6.10 -4.71 -9.34
C ILE A 44 -5.54 -4.07 -10.62
N LEU A 45 -6.40 -3.59 -11.52
CA LEU A 45 -5.96 -2.90 -12.74
C LEU A 45 -5.20 -1.59 -12.40
N MET A 46 -5.69 -0.84 -11.42
CA MET A 46 -5.00 0.35 -10.93
C MET A 46 -3.62 -0.01 -10.35
N ALA A 47 -3.51 -1.04 -9.53
CA ALA A 47 -2.22 -1.47 -8.97
C ALA A 47 -1.23 -1.96 -10.04
N ILE A 48 -1.71 -2.69 -11.06
CA ILE A 48 -0.90 -3.09 -12.22
C ILE A 48 -0.42 -1.84 -12.98
N PHE A 49 -1.31 -0.88 -13.25
CA PHE A 49 -0.94 0.37 -13.91
C PHE A 49 0.13 1.14 -13.13
N LEU A 50 -0.04 1.26 -11.82
CA LEU A 50 0.92 1.91 -10.92
C LEU A 50 2.28 1.21 -10.94
N SER A 51 2.30 -0.13 -10.93
CA SER A 51 3.53 -0.92 -10.91
C SER A 51 4.29 -0.80 -12.24
N GLU A 52 3.60 -0.89 -13.39
CA GLU A 52 4.19 -0.77 -14.72
C GLU A 52 4.84 0.60 -14.94
N ARG A 53 4.23 1.64 -14.39
CA ARG A 53 4.74 3.01 -14.49
C ARG A 53 5.88 3.29 -13.51
N ALA A 54 5.85 2.72 -12.30
CA ALA A 54 6.85 3.02 -11.27
C ALA A 54 8.14 2.22 -11.42
N LEU A 55 8.06 0.97 -11.88
CA LEU A 55 9.22 0.09 -11.93
C LEU A 55 10.38 0.60 -12.81
N PRO A 56 10.15 1.19 -14.00
CA PRO A 56 11.24 1.82 -14.75
C PRO A 56 11.90 2.97 -13.98
N LEU A 57 11.11 3.76 -13.24
CA LEU A 57 11.60 4.89 -12.45
C LEU A 57 12.41 4.43 -11.24
N LEU A 58 12.07 3.29 -10.65
CA LEU A 58 12.82 2.68 -9.55
C LEU A 58 14.26 2.31 -9.92
N ASN A 59 14.56 2.10 -11.20
CA ASN A 59 15.92 1.76 -11.66
C ASN A 59 16.79 3.01 -11.91
N LEU A 60 16.21 4.21 -11.91
CA LEU A 60 16.96 5.45 -12.11
C LEU A 60 17.69 5.87 -10.83
N LYS A 61 18.85 6.53 -10.98
CA LYS A 61 19.54 7.17 -9.85
C LYS A 61 18.73 8.39 -9.39
N TYR A 62 18.70 8.62 -8.08
CA TYR A 62 17.90 9.69 -7.45
C TYR A 62 18.07 11.06 -8.11
N LYS A 63 19.31 11.46 -8.43
CA LYS A 63 19.63 12.74 -9.08
C LYS A 63 18.95 12.97 -10.44
N HIS A 64 18.39 11.93 -11.06
CA HIS A 64 17.69 12.00 -12.34
C HIS A 64 16.16 11.97 -12.19
N LEU A 65 15.63 11.89 -10.97
CA LEU A 65 14.20 11.87 -10.71
C LEU A 65 13.68 13.28 -10.43
N THR A 66 12.61 13.64 -11.12
CA THR A 66 11.82 14.84 -10.80
C THR A 66 10.96 14.60 -9.56
N LYS A 67 10.54 15.66 -8.85
CA LYS A 67 9.63 15.54 -7.68
C LYS A 67 8.34 14.79 -8.01
N ARG A 68 7.81 14.96 -9.23
CA ARG A 68 6.62 14.24 -9.69
C ARG A 68 6.89 12.73 -9.81
N GLN A 69 8.05 12.33 -10.32
CA GLN A 69 8.42 10.91 -10.41
C GLN A 69 8.69 10.30 -9.04
N VAL A 70 9.32 11.05 -8.13
CA VAL A 70 9.50 10.68 -6.72
C VAL A 70 8.14 10.42 -6.06
N PHE A 71 7.23 11.38 -6.14
CA PHE A 71 5.85 11.25 -5.63
C PHE A 71 5.16 10.00 -6.20
N PHE A 72 5.28 9.79 -7.51
CA PHE A 72 4.64 8.66 -8.17
C PHE A 72 5.25 7.32 -7.74
N ILE A 73 6.57 7.24 -7.56
CA ILE A 73 7.23 6.05 -7.01
C ILE A 73 6.67 5.75 -5.62
N ASP A 74 6.64 6.75 -4.73
CA ASP A 74 6.18 6.56 -3.35
C ASP A 74 4.71 6.12 -3.31
N LEU A 75 3.87 6.77 -4.13
CA LEU A 75 2.44 6.43 -4.26
C LEU A 75 2.27 4.99 -4.73
N SER A 76 3.01 4.57 -5.75
CA SER A 76 2.92 3.22 -6.27
C SER A 76 3.37 2.18 -5.24
N ILE A 77 4.50 2.38 -4.54
CA ILE A 77 5.00 1.40 -3.57
C ILE A 77 4.00 1.25 -2.42
N VAL A 78 3.51 2.36 -1.85
CA VAL A 78 2.60 2.34 -0.71
C VAL A 78 1.24 1.73 -1.10
N SER A 79 0.64 2.16 -2.21
CA SER A 79 -0.64 1.61 -2.68
C SER A 79 -0.56 0.12 -3.01
N ILE A 80 0.53 -0.33 -3.66
CA ILE A 80 0.75 -1.75 -3.97
C ILE A 80 0.89 -2.56 -2.68
N SER A 81 1.56 -2.00 -1.67
CA SER A 81 1.77 -2.68 -0.39
C SER A 81 0.47 -2.84 0.38
N PHE A 82 -0.36 -1.80 0.44
CA PHE A 82 -1.71 -1.87 1.01
C PHE A 82 -2.57 -2.94 0.33
N LEU A 83 -2.73 -2.86 -0.99
CA LEU A 83 -3.54 -3.84 -1.73
C LEU A 83 -3.02 -5.26 -1.52
N SER A 84 -1.70 -5.46 -1.60
CA SER A 84 -1.11 -6.78 -1.37
C SER A 84 -1.39 -7.28 0.05
N ALA A 85 -1.26 -6.41 1.05
CA ALA A 85 -1.51 -6.77 2.44
C ALA A 85 -2.97 -7.13 2.68
N GLN A 86 -3.89 -6.40 2.05
CA GLN A 86 -5.31 -6.65 2.12
C GLN A 86 -5.70 -7.98 1.44
N LEU A 87 -5.14 -8.28 0.26
CA LEU A 87 -5.36 -9.57 -0.40
C LEU A 87 -4.83 -10.72 0.47
N ILE A 88 -3.66 -10.58 1.09
CA ILE A 88 -3.12 -11.57 2.03
C ILE A 88 -4.01 -11.69 3.28
N TYR A 89 -4.54 -10.59 3.80
CA TYR A 89 -5.49 -10.63 4.90
C TYR A 89 -6.73 -11.44 4.53
N ILE A 90 -7.34 -11.20 3.37
CA ILE A 90 -8.51 -11.97 2.90
C ILE A 90 -8.16 -13.45 2.77
N LEU A 91 -6.98 -13.76 2.24
CA LEU A 91 -6.47 -15.13 2.11
C LEU A 91 -6.24 -15.84 3.44
N THR A 92 -5.99 -15.11 4.53
CA THR A 92 -5.78 -15.70 5.86
C THR A 92 -7.05 -15.67 6.71
N ASP A 93 -8.00 -14.77 6.40
CA ASP A 93 -9.29 -14.62 7.09
C ASP A 93 -10.52 -15.09 6.31
N PHE A 94 -10.33 -15.94 5.29
CA PHE A 94 -11.41 -16.45 4.43
C PHE A 94 -12.53 -17.19 5.17
N ASN A 95 -12.33 -17.64 6.41
CA ASN A 95 -13.35 -18.30 7.22
C ASN A 95 -14.25 -17.33 7.99
N ASN A 96 -13.91 -16.04 8.04
CA ASN A 96 -14.69 -15.01 8.71
C ASN A 96 -16.00 -14.73 7.93
N PRO A 97 -17.19 -14.83 8.56
CA PRO A 97 -18.48 -14.55 7.90
C PRO A 97 -18.56 -13.17 7.26
N ASP A 98 -17.99 -12.14 7.89
CA ASP A 98 -18.02 -10.76 7.39
C ASP A 98 -17.18 -10.64 6.12
N VAL A 99 -16.00 -11.26 6.12
CA VAL A 99 -15.13 -11.32 4.93
C VAL A 99 -15.84 -12.10 3.83
N LYS A 100 -16.43 -13.27 4.11
CA LYS A 100 -17.15 -14.05 3.09
C LYS A 100 -18.28 -13.28 2.42
N GLY A 101 -19.10 -12.57 3.21
CA GLY A 101 -20.28 -11.88 2.70
C GLY A 101 -19.95 -10.57 1.97
N TRP A 102 -18.89 -9.87 2.38
CA TRP A 102 -18.64 -8.48 1.99
C TRP A 102 -17.24 -8.21 1.44
N TRP A 103 -16.42 -9.24 1.17
CA TRP A 103 -15.02 -9.05 0.80
C TRP A 103 -14.81 -8.13 -0.40
N SER A 104 -15.66 -8.19 -1.43
CA SER A 104 -15.47 -7.37 -2.64
C SER A 104 -15.76 -5.90 -2.38
N LEU A 105 -16.80 -5.60 -1.60
CA LEU A 105 -17.13 -4.25 -1.16
C LEU A 105 -16.07 -3.73 -0.19
N TRP A 106 -15.60 -4.57 0.73
CA TRP A 106 -14.56 -4.24 1.69
C TRP A 106 -13.20 -3.98 1.01
N LEU A 107 -12.87 -4.77 -0.01
CA LEU A 107 -11.70 -4.57 -0.87
C LEU A 107 -11.74 -3.22 -1.56
N ASN A 108 -12.86 -2.86 -2.19
CA ASN A 108 -12.99 -1.56 -2.84
C ASN A 108 -12.99 -0.37 -1.86
N ALA A 109 -13.72 -0.47 -0.75
CA ALA A 109 -13.84 0.61 0.23
C ALA A 109 -12.48 0.92 0.89
N LEU A 110 -11.76 -0.11 1.34
CA LEU A 110 -10.43 0.06 1.91
C LEU A 110 -9.42 0.50 0.87
N PHE A 111 -9.47 -0.03 -0.36
CA PHE A 111 -8.56 0.43 -1.42
C PHE A 111 -8.67 1.94 -1.67
N ILE A 112 -9.88 2.51 -1.69
CA ILE A 112 -10.06 3.96 -1.84
C ILE A 112 -9.43 4.72 -0.66
N PHE A 113 -9.71 4.28 0.58
CA PHE A 113 -9.17 4.90 1.78
C PHE A 113 -7.63 4.82 1.83
N GLU A 114 -7.08 3.66 1.54
CA GLU A 114 -5.64 3.38 1.52
C GLU A 114 -4.93 4.11 0.37
N PHE A 115 -5.60 4.26 -0.77
CA PHE A 115 -5.07 5.06 -1.88
C PHE A 115 -5.00 6.54 -1.51
N LEU A 116 -6.04 7.09 -0.86
CA LEU A 116 -6.00 8.46 -0.32
C LEU A 116 -4.88 8.63 0.72
N TYR A 117 -4.74 7.65 1.61
CA TYR A 117 -3.65 7.61 2.56
C TYR A 117 -2.29 7.63 1.86
N ALA A 118 -2.10 6.80 0.82
CA ALA A 118 -0.88 6.74 0.04
C ALA A 118 -0.57 8.06 -0.67
N VAL A 119 -1.60 8.78 -1.15
CA VAL A 119 -1.46 10.13 -1.73
C VAL A 119 -0.93 11.11 -0.69
N ILE A 120 -1.54 11.15 0.51
CA ILE A 120 -1.12 12.04 1.60
C ILE A 120 0.31 11.72 2.02
N TYR A 121 0.61 10.44 2.25
CA TYR A 121 1.96 9.97 2.56
C TYR A 121 2.97 10.43 1.49
N SER A 122 2.66 10.21 0.21
CA SER A 122 3.61 10.49 -0.88
C SER A 122 3.87 11.99 -1.02
N ALA A 123 2.87 12.83 -0.74
CA ALA A 123 3.05 14.28 -0.74
C ALA A 123 3.99 14.72 0.39
N LEU A 124 3.82 14.16 1.59
CA LEU A 124 4.67 14.44 2.75
C LEU A 124 6.09 13.89 2.58
N ALA A 125 6.24 12.71 1.98
CA ALA A 125 7.54 12.07 1.74
C ALA A 125 8.47 12.90 0.83
N LEU A 126 7.93 13.82 0.02
CA LEU A 126 8.73 14.78 -0.77
C LEU A 126 9.60 15.70 0.08
N MET A 127 9.31 15.83 1.37
CA MET A 127 10.10 16.62 2.32
C MET A 127 11.35 15.86 2.80
N LEU A 128 11.44 14.55 2.54
CA LEU A 128 12.51 13.69 3.01
C LEU A 128 13.67 13.61 2.00
N PRO A 129 14.94 13.74 2.45
CA PRO A 129 16.10 13.64 1.56
C PRO A 129 16.36 12.22 1.05
N HIS A 130 15.93 11.19 1.79
CA HIS A 130 16.11 9.77 1.46
C HIS A 130 14.77 9.01 1.39
N HIS A 131 13.78 9.59 0.70
CA HIS A 131 12.41 9.07 0.62
C HIS A 131 12.35 7.59 0.20
N LYS A 132 13.12 7.15 -0.82
CA LYS A 132 13.02 5.79 -1.37
C LYS A 132 13.24 4.69 -0.34
N TYR A 133 14.32 4.77 0.44
CA TYR A 133 14.62 3.77 1.48
C TYR A 133 13.59 3.81 2.60
N TYR A 134 13.23 5.02 3.04
CA TYR A 134 12.19 5.22 4.04
C TYR A 134 10.85 4.63 3.59
N THR A 135 10.43 4.89 2.35
CA THR A 135 9.21 4.33 1.76
C THR A 135 9.25 2.83 1.69
N PHE A 136 10.37 2.19 1.31
CA PHE A 136 10.46 0.73 1.34
C PHE A 136 10.27 0.16 2.76
N ILE A 137 10.88 0.76 3.79
CA ILE A 137 10.68 0.32 5.19
C ILE A 137 9.22 0.51 5.60
N PHE A 138 8.67 1.69 5.32
CA PHE A 138 7.30 2.05 5.68
C PHE A 138 6.28 1.11 5.03
N SER A 139 6.44 0.87 3.73
CA SER A 139 5.63 -0.06 2.95
C SER A 139 5.78 -1.51 3.39
N GLY A 140 7.00 -1.96 3.73
CA GLY A 140 7.21 -3.28 4.32
C GLY A 140 6.53 -3.43 5.68
N THR A 141 6.52 -2.37 6.49
CA THR A 141 5.82 -2.34 7.78
C THR A 141 4.31 -2.47 7.57
N ILE A 142 3.73 -1.72 6.64
CA ILE A 142 2.31 -1.85 6.25
C ILE A 142 2.01 -3.29 5.84
N LEU A 143 2.81 -3.86 4.94
CA LEU A 143 2.59 -5.22 4.43
C LEU A 143 2.56 -6.24 5.56
N ILE A 144 3.59 -6.25 6.42
CA ILE A 144 3.70 -7.24 7.51
C ILE A 144 2.57 -7.04 8.52
N VAL A 145 2.37 -5.81 8.99
CA VAL A 145 1.41 -5.52 10.05
C VAL A 145 -0.01 -5.82 9.60
N PHE A 146 -0.41 -5.31 8.43
CA PHE A 146 -1.76 -5.44 7.95
C PHE A 146 -2.08 -6.91 7.62
N SER A 147 -1.15 -7.63 6.97
CA SER A 147 -1.33 -9.06 6.68
C SER A 147 -1.43 -9.93 7.93
N LEU A 148 -0.80 -9.54 9.05
CA LEU A 148 -0.82 -10.30 10.30
C LEU A 148 -1.86 -9.79 11.30
N SER A 149 -2.62 -8.76 10.96
CA SER A 149 -3.59 -8.12 11.88
C SER A 149 -4.65 -9.07 12.42
N LYS A 150 -4.99 -10.14 11.68
CA LYS A 150 -5.88 -11.22 12.15
C LYS A 150 -5.39 -11.89 13.44
N TYR A 151 -4.07 -12.00 13.63
CA TYR A 151 -3.46 -12.68 14.77
C TYR A 151 -3.30 -11.77 15.99
N TRP A 152 -3.66 -10.49 15.87
CA TRP A 152 -3.56 -9.59 16.99
C TRP A 152 -4.61 -9.94 18.04
N PRO A 153 -4.27 -9.84 19.33
CA PRO A 153 -5.25 -10.03 20.39
C PRO A 153 -6.41 -9.07 20.12
N ARG A 154 -7.62 -9.61 20.08
CA ARG A 154 -8.85 -8.82 20.02
C ARG A 154 -8.95 -8.07 21.34
N ILE A 155 -8.31 -6.91 21.42
CA ILE A 155 -8.62 -5.92 22.43
C ILE A 155 -10.07 -5.53 22.14
N ASP A 156 -10.95 -5.56 23.15
CA ASP A 156 -12.42 -5.39 23.03
C ASP A 156 -12.92 -4.09 22.36
N LEU A 157 -12.03 -3.27 21.77
CA LEU A 157 -12.37 -2.29 20.75
C LEU A 157 -12.46 -3.00 19.39
N ALA A 158 -13.69 -3.20 18.91
CA ALA A 158 -14.06 -3.80 17.62
C ALA A 158 -12.94 -3.72 16.56
N GLY A 159 -12.41 -4.87 16.11
CA GLY A 159 -11.11 -5.02 15.43
C GLY A 159 -10.80 -4.14 14.20
N MET A 160 -11.78 -3.42 13.63
CA MET A 160 -11.54 -2.36 12.64
C MET A 160 -10.86 -1.13 13.26
N GLU A 161 -11.15 -0.80 14.52
CA GLU A 161 -10.59 0.37 15.19
C GLU A 161 -9.08 0.26 15.38
N ALA A 162 -8.57 -0.92 15.73
CA ALA A 162 -7.13 -1.15 15.90
C ALA A 162 -6.34 -0.92 14.60
N LEU A 163 -6.90 -1.33 13.46
CA LEU A 163 -6.32 -1.09 12.15
C LEU A 163 -6.25 0.41 11.84
N TYR A 164 -7.36 1.13 12.01
CA TYR A 164 -7.38 2.57 11.78
C TYR A 164 -6.45 3.32 12.73
N VAL A 165 -6.44 2.96 14.02
CA VAL A 165 -5.51 3.51 15.01
C VAL A 165 -4.07 3.28 14.58
N PHE A 166 -3.73 2.10 14.06
CA PHE A 166 -2.40 1.82 13.52
C PHE A 166 -2.08 2.71 12.31
N LEU A 167 -2.99 2.83 11.34
CA LEU A 167 -2.78 3.67 10.16
C LEU A 167 -2.63 5.15 10.54
N PHE A 168 -3.47 5.67 11.44
CA PHE A 168 -3.32 7.01 11.97
C PHE A 168 -1.99 7.17 12.74
N SER A 169 -1.59 6.18 13.53
CA SER A 169 -0.31 6.22 14.23
C SER A 169 0.87 6.27 13.27
N LEU A 170 0.81 5.51 12.17
CA LEU A 170 1.82 5.56 11.11
C LEU A 170 1.88 6.93 10.43
N ILE A 171 0.74 7.58 10.13
CA ILE A 171 0.77 8.91 9.51
C ILE A 171 1.32 9.96 10.48
N PHE A 172 0.96 9.88 11.77
CA PHE A 172 1.53 10.76 12.81
C PHE A 172 3.04 10.56 12.94
N PHE A 173 3.51 9.31 12.94
CA PHE A 173 4.93 9.01 12.96
C PHE A 173 5.65 9.52 11.71
N HIS A 174 5.05 9.35 10.54
CA HIS A 174 5.57 9.88 9.29
C HIS A 174 5.67 11.42 9.32
N LEU A 175 4.63 12.10 9.78
CA LEU A 175 4.63 13.55 9.97
C LEU A 175 5.74 14.00 10.91
N PHE A 176 5.92 13.32 12.04
CA PHE A 176 6.98 13.63 13.00
C PHE A 176 8.37 13.55 12.36
N ILE A 177 8.63 12.50 11.57
CA ILE A 177 9.89 12.37 10.83
C ILE A 177 10.05 13.51 9.81
N CYS A 178 9.01 13.82 9.04
CA CYS A 178 9.05 14.92 8.08
C CYS A 178 9.36 16.27 8.76
N PHE A 179 8.72 16.57 9.89
CA PHE A 179 8.98 17.79 10.66
C PHE A 179 10.39 17.85 11.23
N TYR A 180 10.92 16.73 11.72
CA TYR A 180 12.29 16.64 12.20
C TYR A 180 13.30 17.00 11.10
N TYR A 181 13.15 16.41 9.90
CA TYR A 181 14.02 16.72 8.77
C TYR A 181 13.89 18.17 8.30
N LEU A 182 12.66 18.69 8.21
CA LEU A 182 12.42 20.09 7.83
C LEU A 182 13.13 21.06 8.80
N SER A 183 13.00 20.81 10.10
CA SER A 183 13.63 21.63 11.14
C SER A 183 15.15 21.61 11.03
N LYS A 184 15.75 20.45 10.75
CA LYS A 184 17.20 20.29 10.57
C LYS A 184 17.72 21.05 9.34
N ILE A 185 16.99 21.00 8.22
CA ILE A 185 17.34 21.73 6.99
C ILE A 185 17.33 23.25 7.25
N LYS A 186 16.30 23.75 7.94
CA LYS A 186 16.18 25.17 8.28
C LYS A 186 17.32 25.67 9.17
N ILE A 187 17.74 24.87 10.16
CA ILE A 187 18.87 25.19 11.03
C ILE A 187 20.18 25.25 10.24
N ASN A 188 20.43 24.28 9.37
CA ASN A 188 21.66 24.24 8.57
C ASN A 188 21.76 25.41 7.59
N LEU A 189 20.64 25.81 6.96
CA LEU A 189 20.61 26.98 6.08
C LEU A 189 20.93 28.27 6.82
N ARG A 190 20.42 28.43 8.05
CA ARG A 190 20.73 29.60 8.89
C ARG A 190 22.23 29.69 9.21
N LYS A 191 22.85 28.56 9.57
CA LYS A 191 24.29 28.49 9.85
C LYS A 191 25.19 28.73 8.64
N SER A 192 24.70 28.52 7.41
CA SER A 192 25.47 28.81 6.19
C SER A 192 25.40 30.27 5.74
N LEU A 193 24.51 31.06 6.34
CA LEU A 193 24.32 32.48 6.05
C LEU A 193 24.98 33.40 7.10
N GLU A 194 25.45 32.82 8.21
CA GLU A 194 26.25 33.46 9.26
C GLU A 194 27.74 33.17 9.02
#